data_AF-A0A379VR28-F1
#
_entry.id   AF-A0A379VR28-F1
#
_cell.length_a   1.000
_cell.length_b   1.000
_cell.length_c   1.000
_cell.angle_alpha   90.00
_cell.angle_beta   90.00
_cell.angle_gamma   90.00
#
_symmetry.space_group_name_H-M   'P 1'
#
loop_
_entity.id
_entity.type
_entity.pdbx_description
1 polymer ?
#
loop_
_entity_poly.entity_id
_entity_poly.type
_entity_poly.pdbx_seq_one_letter_code
_entity_poly.pdbx_strand_id
1 'polypeptide(L)'
;MENKGTNLTPEQALDRLEELYEQSVNALREAIADYVDNGTLPDPHARLNGLFVYPSLSVSWDGATPNPPKTRAFGRFTHPGCYTTTVTRPALFRAYLLEQLNLVYHDYGAHIAVEASHHEIPYPYVIDGSALTLDRSMSAGLTRHFPTTELAQIGDETADGLFHPGEFYPLSHFDARRVDFSLARLRHYTGTPVEHFQPFVLFTNYTRYVDEFVRWGCSQILDPDSPYIALSCAGGIWITAETEAPEEAISDLAWKKHQMPAWHLVTQMGRGLRW
;
A
#
# COMPACT_ATOMS: atom_id res chain seq x y z
N MET A 1 7.92 -30.20 10.49
CA MET A 1 8.92 -30.17 9.40
C MET A 1 9.52 -28.79 9.41
N GLU A 2 10.76 -28.66 9.87
CA GLU A 2 11.48 -27.38 9.89
C GLU A 2 11.65 -26.90 8.44
N ASN A 3 10.93 -25.86 8.06
CA ASN A 3 11.17 -25.18 6.80
C ASN A 3 12.49 -24.41 6.96
N LYS A 4 13.63 -25.09 6.75
CA LYS A 4 14.97 -24.49 6.58
C LYS A 4 15.04 -23.72 5.26
N GLY A 5 14.00 -22.95 4.94
CA GLY A 5 13.91 -22.09 3.77
C GLY A 5 14.59 -20.77 4.08
N THR A 6 15.66 -20.46 3.34
CA THR A 6 16.36 -19.17 3.23
C THR A 6 16.03 -18.10 4.28
N ASN A 7 16.94 -17.87 5.24
CA ASN A 7 16.84 -16.70 6.13
C ASN A 7 17.30 -15.47 5.36
N LEU A 8 16.37 -14.60 5.00
CA LEU A 8 16.66 -13.36 4.27
C LEU A 8 16.98 -12.24 5.27
N THR A 9 17.89 -11.34 4.86
CA THR A 9 18.02 -10.04 5.53
C THR A 9 16.82 -9.15 5.20
N PRO A 10 16.52 -8.12 6.01
CA PRO A 10 15.43 -7.17 5.73
C PRO A 10 15.48 -6.59 4.31
N GLU A 11 16.66 -6.18 3.83
CA GLU A 11 16.86 -5.64 2.49
C GLU A 11 16.58 -6.69 1.40
N GLN A 12 17.11 -7.91 1.56
CA GLN A 12 16.88 -8.99 0.61
C GLN A 12 15.40 -9.40 0.57
N ALA A 13 14.71 -9.36 1.70
CA ALA A 13 13.28 -9.62 1.76
C ALA A 13 12.49 -8.55 0.97
N LEU A 14 12.82 -7.27 1.13
CA LEU A 14 12.18 -6.18 0.38
C LEU A 14 12.40 -6.30 -1.13
N ASP A 15 13.65 -6.54 -1.55
CA ASP A 15 13.97 -6.66 -2.96
C ASP A 15 13.24 -7.87 -3.58
N ARG A 16 13.12 -8.98 -2.83
CA ARG A 16 12.34 -10.15 -3.26
C ARG A 16 10.83 -9.88 -3.30
N LEU A 17 10.30 -9.12 -2.36
CA LEU A 17 8.89 -8.70 -2.35
C LEU A 17 8.58 -7.84 -3.58
N GLU A 18 9.44 -6.85 -3.88
CA GLU A 18 9.31 -5.99 -5.06
C GLU A 18 9.39 -6.81 -6.35
N GLU A 19 10.36 -7.71 -6.46
CA GLU A 19 10.52 -8.57 -7.63
C GLU A 19 9.27 -9.42 -7.90
N LEU A 20 8.76 -10.13 -6.89
CA LEU A 20 7.58 -10.98 -7.03
C LEU A 20 6.31 -10.17 -7.32
N TYR A 21 6.15 -9.02 -6.67
CA TYR A 21 5.01 -8.15 -6.90
C TYR A 21 4.99 -7.61 -8.33
N GLU A 22 6.11 -7.06 -8.81
CA GLU A 22 6.22 -6.52 -10.17
C GLU A 22 6.06 -7.62 -11.22
N GLN A 23 6.60 -8.83 -10.98
CA GLN A 23 6.36 -9.99 -11.85
C GLN A 23 4.88 -10.29 -12.00
N SER A 24 4.13 -10.40 -10.90
CA SER A 24 2.71 -10.71 -10.95
C SER A 24 1.85 -9.58 -11.51
N VAL A 25 2.19 -8.31 -11.22
CA VAL A 25 1.50 -7.14 -11.78
C VAL A 25 1.70 -7.07 -13.29
N ASN A 26 2.94 -7.23 -13.77
CA ASN A 26 3.24 -7.17 -15.20
C ASN A 26 2.63 -8.36 -15.95
N ALA A 27 2.73 -9.57 -15.41
CA ALA A 27 2.07 -10.75 -15.98
C ALA A 27 0.54 -10.55 -16.10
N LEU A 28 -0.09 -9.95 -15.07
CA LEU A 28 -1.53 -9.68 -15.11
C LEU A 28 -1.88 -8.59 -16.14
N ARG A 29 -1.07 -7.54 -16.26
CA ARG A 29 -1.25 -6.49 -17.29
C ARG A 29 -1.11 -7.05 -18.71
N GLU A 30 -0.10 -7.88 -18.95
CA GLU A 30 0.10 -8.56 -20.24
C GLU A 30 -1.07 -9.47 -20.57
N ALA A 31 -1.52 -10.30 -19.62
CA ALA A 31 -2.66 -11.18 -19.83
C ALA A 31 -3.97 -10.42 -20.11
N ILE A 32 -4.18 -9.27 -19.47
CA ILE A 32 -5.33 -8.39 -19.76
C ILE A 32 -5.22 -7.79 -21.16
N ALA A 33 -4.04 -7.31 -21.56
CA ALA A 33 -3.81 -6.77 -22.89
C ALA A 33 -4.06 -7.84 -23.99
N ASP A 34 -3.52 -9.04 -23.82
CA ASP A 34 -3.73 -10.17 -24.75
C ASP A 34 -5.20 -10.60 -24.84
N TYR A 35 -5.94 -10.51 -23.73
CA TYR A 35 -7.36 -10.76 -23.73
C TYR A 35 -8.15 -9.67 -24.45
N VAL A 36 -7.76 -8.40 -24.29
CA VAL A 36 -8.43 -7.27 -24.94
C VAL A 36 -8.17 -7.25 -26.44
N ASP A 37 -6.94 -7.50 -26.86
CA ASP A 37 -6.53 -7.41 -28.26
C ASP A 37 -6.90 -8.68 -29.05
N ASN A 38 -6.70 -9.86 -28.45
CA ASN A 38 -6.79 -11.15 -29.16
C ASN A 38 -7.85 -12.10 -28.58
N GLY A 39 -8.50 -11.76 -27.47
CA GLY A 39 -9.42 -12.66 -26.77
C GLY A 39 -8.74 -13.87 -26.12
N THR A 40 -7.41 -13.83 -25.95
CA THR A 40 -6.62 -14.95 -25.41
C THR A 40 -6.78 -15.01 -23.90
N LEU A 41 -7.07 -16.20 -23.38
CA LEU A 41 -7.21 -16.43 -21.94
C LEU A 41 -5.88 -16.88 -21.33
N PRO A 42 -5.57 -16.48 -20.09
CA PRO A 42 -4.37 -16.95 -19.40
C PRO A 42 -4.42 -18.46 -19.14
N ASP A 43 -3.27 -19.12 -19.24
CA ASP A 43 -3.15 -20.55 -18.95
C ASP A 43 -3.54 -20.85 -17.48
N PRO A 44 -4.53 -21.74 -17.24
CA PRO A 44 -4.90 -22.15 -15.90
C PRO A 44 -3.74 -22.76 -15.10
N HIS A 45 -2.80 -23.45 -15.75
CA HIS A 45 -1.65 -24.05 -15.06
C HIS A 45 -0.69 -22.97 -14.54
N ALA A 46 -0.39 -21.97 -15.36
CA ALA A 46 0.42 -20.83 -14.93
C ALA A 46 -0.22 -20.08 -13.74
N ARG A 47 -1.54 -19.88 -13.76
CA ARG A 47 -2.27 -19.27 -12.63
C ARG A 47 -2.13 -20.07 -11.33
N LEU A 48 -2.31 -21.39 -11.40
CA LEU A 48 -2.14 -22.28 -10.24
C LEU A 48 -0.71 -22.26 -9.68
N ASN A 49 0.28 -21.99 -10.53
CA ASN A 49 1.69 -21.85 -10.14
C ASN A 49 2.04 -20.45 -9.59
N GLY A 50 1.06 -19.58 -9.37
CA GLY A 50 1.26 -18.27 -8.75
C GLY A 50 1.52 -17.13 -9.73
N LEU A 51 1.04 -17.20 -10.97
CA LEU A 51 1.29 -16.14 -11.97
C LEU A 51 0.79 -14.76 -11.52
N PHE A 52 -0.38 -14.69 -10.89
CA PHE A 52 -1.03 -13.42 -10.53
C PHE A 52 -1.13 -13.20 -9.03
N VAL A 53 -0.27 -13.83 -8.23
CA VAL A 53 -0.44 -13.81 -6.76
C VAL A 53 0.33 -12.69 -6.10
N TYR A 54 -0.18 -12.22 -4.97
CA TYR A 54 0.61 -11.35 -4.10
C TYR A 54 1.81 -12.10 -3.54
N PRO A 55 2.92 -11.42 -3.25
CA PRO A 55 3.96 -11.99 -2.42
C PRO A 55 3.46 -12.18 -0.96
N SER A 56 3.97 -13.22 -0.32
CA SER A 56 3.77 -13.56 1.09
C SER A 56 5.05 -13.30 1.87
N LEU A 57 4.95 -12.57 2.98
CA LEU A 57 6.03 -12.30 3.91
C LEU A 57 5.80 -13.09 5.20
N SER A 58 6.76 -13.93 5.56
CA SER A 58 6.71 -14.78 6.74
C SER A 58 7.90 -14.50 7.66
N VAL A 59 7.62 -14.27 8.95
CA VAL A 59 8.62 -14.02 9.98
C VAL A 59 8.42 -15.04 11.10
N SER A 60 9.44 -15.83 11.38
CA SER A 60 9.41 -16.87 12.41
C SER A 60 10.33 -16.54 13.58
N TRP A 61 9.86 -16.81 14.80
CA TRP A 61 10.62 -16.63 16.03
C TRP A 61 10.54 -17.88 16.89
N ASP A 62 11.70 -18.35 17.38
CA ASP A 62 11.86 -19.57 18.17
C ASP A 62 11.54 -19.39 19.67
N GLY A 63 11.39 -18.15 20.13
CA GLY A 63 11.13 -17.82 21.53
C GLY A 63 12.39 -17.61 22.38
N ALA A 64 13.58 -17.85 21.83
CA ALA A 64 14.84 -17.91 22.58
C ALA A 64 15.66 -16.63 22.41
N THR A 65 15.13 -15.50 22.87
CA THR A 65 15.85 -14.21 22.88
C THR A 65 16.30 -13.85 24.31
N PRO A 66 17.58 -13.52 24.55
CA PRO A 66 18.10 -13.25 25.90
C PRO A 66 17.41 -12.09 26.62
N ASN A 67 17.14 -10.99 25.92
CA ASN A 67 16.54 -9.78 26.47
C ASN A 67 15.55 -9.15 25.46
N PRO A 68 14.34 -9.73 25.30
CA PRO A 68 13.37 -9.17 24.36
C PRO A 68 12.89 -7.79 24.84
N PRO A 69 12.71 -6.80 23.95
CA PRO A 69 12.16 -5.50 24.29
C PRO A 69 10.75 -5.62 24.91
N LYS A 70 10.62 -5.37 26.22
CA LYS A 70 9.33 -5.46 26.94
C LYS A 70 8.53 -4.16 26.99
N THR A 71 9.17 -3.02 26.73
CA THR A 71 8.58 -1.68 26.90
C THR A 71 8.15 -1.02 25.59
N ARG A 72 8.67 -1.47 24.44
CA ARG A 72 8.27 -0.94 23.13
C ARG A 72 6.80 -1.25 22.86
N ALA A 73 6.08 -0.35 22.20
CA ALA A 73 4.66 -0.52 21.90
C ALA A 73 4.41 -1.43 20.68
N PHE A 74 5.33 -1.45 19.71
CA PHE A 74 5.22 -2.18 18.45
C PHE A 74 6.49 -3.00 18.15
N GLY A 75 6.48 -3.80 17.08
CA GLY A 75 7.62 -4.63 16.67
C GLY A 75 8.02 -5.64 17.75
N ARG A 76 7.04 -6.37 18.29
CA ARG A 76 7.22 -7.33 19.39
C ARG A 76 6.50 -8.64 19.08
N PHE A 77 7.07 -9.74 19.55
CA PHE A 77 6.41 -11.03 19.56
C PHE A 77 5.74 -11.30 20.91
N THR A 78 4.52 -11.83 20.86
CA THR A 78 3.79 -12.30 22.04
C THR A 78 4.12 -13.76 22.34
N HIS A 79 4.21 -14.59 21.31
CA HIS A 79 4.52 -16.01 21.41
C HIS A 79 5.50 -16.44 20.31
N PRO A 80 6.30 -17.50 20.52
CA PRO A 80 7.05 -18.14 19.44
C PRO A 80 6.10 -18.71 18.39
N GLY A 81 6.52 -18.69 17.13
CA GLY A 81 5.71 -19.13 16.01
C GLY A 81 6.07 -18.44 14.69
N CYS A 82 5.28 -18.72 13.66
CA CYS A 82 5.38 -18.11 12.34
C CYS A 82 4.26 -17.08 12.16
N TYR A 83 4.65 -15.85 11.82
CA TYR A 83 3.78 -14.73 11.55
C TYR A 83 3.83 -14.43 10.05
N THR A 84 2.70 -14.50 9.35
CA THR A 84 2.64 -14.33 7.90
C THR A 84 1.64 -13.24 7.50
N THR A 85 1.87 -12.61 6.36
CA THR A 85 0.92 -11.69 5.72
C THR A 85 1.20 -11.57 4.23
N THR A 86 0.18 -11.28 3.45
CA THR A 86 0.36 -10.91 2.04
C THR A 86 0.70 -9.44 1.93
N VAL A 87 1.57 -9.09 0.99
CA VAL A 87 2.06 -7.71 0.81
C VAL A 87 1.68 -7.19 -0.58
N THR A 88 1.22 -5.95 -0.65
CA THR A 88 1.02 -5.20 -1.90
C THR A 88 1.87 -3.93 -1.91
N ARG A 89 2.15 -3.39 -3.09
CA ARG A 89 2.98 -2.20 -3.34
C ARG A 89 4.22 -2.10 -2.42
N PRO A 90 5.14 -3.08 -2.47
CA PRO A 90 6.29 -3.09 -1.57
C PRO A 90 7.15 -1.82 -1.67
N ALA A 91 7.29 -1.24 -2.88
CA ALA A 91 7.99 0.02 -3.11
C ALA A 91 7.35 1.21 -2.35
N LEU A 92 6.01 1.28 -2.29
CA LEU A 92 5.28 2.32 -1.52
C LEU A 92 5.54 2.17 -0.02
N PHE A 93 5.54 0.93 0.47
CA PHE A 93 5.71 0.63 1.88
C PHE A 93 7.16 0.32 2.28
N ARG A 94 8.15 0.57 1.40
CA ARG A 94 9.54 0.14 1.57
C ARG A 94 10.13 0.63 2.89
N ALA A 95 9.95 1.92 3.20
CA ALA A 95 10.44 2.50 4.44
C ALA A 95 9.81 1.87 5.70
N TYR A 96 8.49 1.66 5.67
CA TYR A 96 7.75 1.04 6.77
C TYR A 96 8.18 -0.42 6.98
N LEU A 97 8.19 -1.21 5.91
CA LEU A 97 8.56 -2.63 5.97
C LEU A 97 10.02 -2.79 6.40
N LEU A 98 10.93 -1.96 5.90
CA LEU A 98 12.34 -1.97 6.30
C LEU A 98 12.50 -1.69 7.80
N GLU A 99 11.81 -0.68 8.33
CA GLU A 99 11.84 -0.36 9.76
C GLU A 99 11.33 -1.55 10.59
N GLN A 100 10.15 -2.06 10.26
CA GLN A 100 9.53 -3.14 11.05
C GLN A 100 10.34 -4.44 10.98
N LEU A 101 10.86 -4.81 9.80
CA LEU A 101 11.70 -5.99 9.63
C LEU A 101 13.02 -5.87 10.37
N ASN A 102 13.66 -4.70 10.34
CA ASN A 102 14.89 -4.47 11.11
C ASN A 102 14.68 -4.64 12.62
N LEU A 103 13.55 -4.17 13.17
CA LEU A 103 13.24 -4.33 14.59
C LEU A 103 13.16 -5.81 14.99
N VAL A 104 12.42 -6.63 14.22
CA VAL A 104 12.26 -8.05 14.55
C VAL A 104 13.51 -8.87 14.23
N TYR A 105 14.27 -8.50 13.20
CA TYR A 105 15.50 -9.16 12.81
C TYR A 105 16.60 -8.94 13.85
N HIS A 106 16.87 -7.70 14.23
CA HIS A 106 17.97 -7.39 15.14
C HIS A 106 17.67 -7.71 16.61
N ASP A 107 16.44 -7.43 17.07
CA ASP A 107 16.13 -7.61 18.49
C ASP A 107 15.81 -9.06 18.86
N TYR A 108 15.23 -9.82 17.93
CA TYR A 108 14.76 -11.19 18.19
C TYR A 108 15.52 -12.26 17.42
N GLY A 109 16.36 -11.89 16.44
CA GLY A 109 17.00 -12.86 15.54
C GLY A 109 15.99 -13.58 14.66
N ALA A 110 14.87 -12.92 14.33
CA ALA A 110 13.77 -13.56 13.62
C ALA A 110 14.17 -14.02 12.22
N HIS A 111 13.63 -15.16 11.81
CA HIS A 111 13.86 -15.75 10.49
C HIS A 111 12.85 -15.18 9.48
N ILE A 112 13.35 -14.52 8.43
CA ILE A 112 12.50 -13.88 7.41
C ILE A 112 12.51 -14.73 6.14
N ALA A 113 11.33 -15.01 5.61
CA ALA A 113 11.14 -15.71 4.34
C ALA A 113 10.10 -14.98 3.48
N VAL A 114 10.32 -15.01 2.15
CA VAL A 114 9.42 -14.43 1.16
C VAL A 114 9.11 -15.46 0.09
N GLU A 115 7.83 -15.68 -0.18
CA GLU A 115 7.33 -16.66 -1.14
C GLU A 115 6.10 -16.16 -1.90
N ALA A 116 5.70 -16.88 -2.95
CA ALA A 116 4.45 -16.58 -3.65
C ALA A 116 3.26 -17.00 -2.76
N SER A 117 2.28 -16.11 -2.59
CA SER A 117 1.06 -16.45 -1.83
C SER A 117 0.09 -17.31 -2.64
N HIS A 118 -1.05 -17.66 -2.02
CA HIS A 118 -2.17 -18.30 -2.70
C HIS A 118 -3.27 -17.30 -3.12
N HIS A 119 -3.02 -16.00 -2.96
CA HIS A 119 -4.01 -14.96 -3.18
C HIS A 119 -3.72 -14.20 -4.47
N GLU A 120 -4.57 -14.36 -5.47
CA GLU A 120 -4.47 -13.59 -6.71
C GLU A 120 -4.79 -12.10 -6.48
N ILE A 121 -4.10 -11.24 -7.23
CA ILE A 121 -4.26 -9.78 -7.32
C ILE A 121 -5.49 -9.48 -8.18
N PRO A 122 -6.51 -8.79 -7.64
CA PRO A 122 -7.64 -8.36 -8.44
C PRO A 122 -7.22 -7.43 -9.58
N TYR A 123 -7.70 -7.73 -10.80
CA TYR A 123 -7.36 -6.96 -12.00
C TYR A 123 -7.64 -5.45 -11.91
N PRO A 124 -8.66 -4.95 -11.16
CA PRO A 124 -8.88 -3.51 -11.06
C PRO A 124 -7.74 -2.74 -10.38
N TYR A 125 -6.85 -3.42 -9.64
CA TYR A 125 -5.74 -2.76 -8.93
C TYR A 125 -4.47 -2.63 -9.76
N VAL A 126 -4.34 -3.39 -10.86
CA VAL A 126 -3.18 -3.29 -11.77
C VAL A 126 -3.43 -2.36 -12.97
N ILE A 127 -4.71 -2.09 -13.26
CA ILE A 127 -5.13 -1.15 -14.29
C ILE A 127 -5.08 0.26 -13.71
N ASP A 128 -4.17 1.10 -14.21
CA ASP A 128 -4.25 2.53 -13.94
C ASP A 128 -5.51 3.09 -14.59
N GLY A 129 -6.36 3.74 -13.78
CA GLY A 129 -7.76 4.06 -14.07
C GLY A 129 -8.04 4.96 -15.30
N SER A 130 -7.02 5.30 -16.08
CA SER A 130 -7.13 6.05 -17.34
C SER A 130 -6.83 5.22 -18.60
N ALA A 131 -6.35 3.98 -18.48
CA ALA A 131 -5.76 3.25 -19.61
C ALA A 131 -6.76 2.40 -20.43
N LEU A 132 -7.91 2.04 -19.89
CA LEU A 132 -8.82 1.07 -20.52
C LEU A 132 -10.27 1.55 -20.53
N THR A 133 -10.68 2.22 -21.61
CA THR A 133 -12.10 2.38 -21.94
C THR A 133 -12.62 1.07 -22.52
N LEU A 134 -13.09 0.18 -21.64
CA LEU A 134 -13.66 -1.11 -22.01
C LEU A 134 -15.13 -0.97 -22.41
N ASP A 135 -15.53 -1.62 -23.50
CA ASP A 135 -16.95 -1.84 -23.80
C ASP A 135 -17.59 -2.78 -22.74
N ARG A 136 -18.92 -2.73 -22.62
CA ARG A 136 -19.70 -3.55 -21.67
C ARG A 136 -19.46 -5.05 -21.85
N SER A 137 -19.29 -5.50 -23.10
CA SER A 137 -19.01 -6.90 -23.42
C SER A 137 -17.67 -7.37 -22.85
N MET A 138 -16.62 -6.56 -23.01
CA MET A 138 -15.28 -6.82 -22.51
C MET A 138 -15.20 -6.78 -20.97
N SER A 139 -15.95 -5.88 -20.35
CA SER A 139 -16.04 -5.78 -18.89
C SER A 139 -16.62 -7.06 -18.25
N ALA A 140 -17.64 -7.65 -18.88
CA ALA A 140 -18.23 -8.92 -18.44
C ALA A 140 -17.25 -10.10 -18.63
N GLY A 141 -16.49 -10.10 -19.72
CA GLY A 141 -15.43 -11.07 -19.99
C GLY A 141 -14.32 -11.04 -18.96
N LEU A 142 -13.80 -9.85 -18.64
CA LEU A 142 -12.75 -9.65 -17.63
C LEU A 142 -13.19 -10.17 -16.26
N THR A 143 -14.39 -9.79 -15.82
CA THR A 143 -14.94 -10.20 -14.52
C THR A 143 -15.12 -11.72 -14.42
N ARG A 144 -15.34 -12.41 -15.55
CA ARG A 144 -15.52 -13.86 -15.58
C ARG A 144 -14.21 -14.64 -15.55
N HIS A 145 -13.17 -14.11 -16.20
CA HIS A 145 -11.94 -14.86 -16.47
C HIS A 145 -10.75 -14.42 -15.62
N PHE A 146 -10.76 -13.19 -15.10
CA PHE A 146 -9.68 -12.61 -14.31
C PHE A 146 -10.05 -12.47 -12.83
N PRO A 147 -9.06 -12.35 -11.93
CA PRO A 147 -9.31 -12.22 -10.51
C PRO A 147 -10.06 -10.92 -10.19
N THR A 148 -11.16 -11.03 -9.44
CA THR A 148 -12.02 -9.91 -9.06
C THR A 148 -11.91 -9.57 -7.58
N THR A 149 -12.34 -8.37 -7.21
CA THR A 149 -12.45 -7.97 -5.81
C THR A 149 -13.63 -8.69 -5.15
N GLU A 150 -13.34 -9.75 -4.40
CA GLU A 150 -14.33 -10.45 -3.58
C GLU A 150 -14.49 -9.75 -2.23
N LEU A 151 -15.56 -8.97 -2.05
CA LEU A 151 -15.82 -8.20 -0.82
C LEU A 151 -15.85 -9.07 0.44
N ALA A 152 -16.33 -10.32 0.34
CA ALA A 152 -16.37 -11.25 1.46
C ALA A 152 -14.97 -11.66 1.95
N GLN A 153 -13.92 -11.45 1.15
CA GLN A 153 -12.54 -11.78 1.48
C GLN A 153 -11.73 -10.56 1.97
N ILE A 154 -12.38 -9.40 2.11
CA ILE A 154 -11.78 -8.17 2.60
C ILE A 154 -12.29 -7.94 4.02
N GLY A 155 -11.49 -8.36 5.01
CA GLY A 155 -11.82 -8.28 6.42
C GLY A 155 -11.02 -7.22 7.18
N ASP A 156 -11.50 -6.89 8.39
CA ASP A 156 -10.77 -6.15 9.44
C ASP A 156 -10.46 -7.03 10.65
N GLU A 157 -10.67 -8.34 10.53
CA GLU A 157 -10.70 -9.28 11.67
C GLU A 157 -9.42 -9.22 12.52
N THR A 158 -8.26 -9.03 11.90
CA THR A 158 -6.98 -8.86 12.60
C THR A 158 -6.90 -7.52 13.34
N ALA A 159 -7.35 -6.42 12.72
CA ALA A 159 -7.35 -5.10 13.33
C ALA A 159 -8.39 -4.99 14.47
N ASP A 160 -9.52 -5.68 14.32
CA ASP A 160 -10.60 -5.74 15.32
C ASP A 160 -10.28 -6.70 16.48
N GLY A 161 -9.20 -7.50 16.37
CA GLY A 161 -8.81 -8.50 17.36
C GLY A 161 -9.73 -9.72 17.41
N LEU A 162 -10.51 -9.95 16.35
CA LEU A 162 -11.43 -11.08 16.18
C LEU A 162 -10.76 -12.28 15.50
N PHE A 163 -9.56 -12.09 14.96
CA PHE A 163 -8.82 -13.16 14.30
C PHE A 163 -8.37 -14.22 15.31
N HIS A 164 -8.84 -15.45 15.13
CA HIS A 164 -8.41 -16.61 15.90
C HIS A 164 -7.27 -17.33 15.17
N PRO A 165 -6.02 -17.24 15.68
CA PRO A 165 -4.89 -17.84 15.00
C PRO A 165 -5.00 -19.37 15.02
N GLY A 166 -4.81 -19.98 13.84
CA GLY A 166 -4.62 -21.42 13.68
C GLY A 166 -3.14 -21.76 13.77
N GLU A 167 -2.57 -22.29 12.69
CA GLU A 167 -1.14 -22.65 12.60
C GLU A 167 -0.22 -21.44 12.36
N PHE A 168 -0.75 -20.36 11.76
CA PHE A 168 -0.02 -19.14 11.45
C PHE A 168 -0.66 -17.91 12.12
N TYR A 169 0.18 -16.99 12.59
CA TYR A 169 -0.23 -15.73 13.18
C TYR A 169 -0.20 -14.59 12.15
N PRO A 170 -1.02 -13.55 12.29
CA PRO A 170 -0.96 -12.39 11.40
C PRO A 170 0.28 -11.54 11.72
N LEU A 171 1.09 -11.23 10.70
CA LEU A 171 2.27 -10.36 10.84
C LEU A 171 1.91 -8.87 10.88
N SER A 172 0.86 -8.47 10.18
CA SER A 172 0.40 -7.08 10.06
C SER A 172 -1.09 -6.98 10.35
N HIS A 173 -1.58 -5.76 10.60
CA HIS A 173 -3.01 -5.51 10.80
C HIS A 173 -3.87 -5.77 9.55
N PHE A 174 -3.31 -5.52 8.36
CA PHE A 174 -4.01 -5.63 7.10
C PHE A 174 -3.20 -6.49 6.12
N ASP A 175 -3.92 -7.25 5.30
CA ASP A 175 -3.38 -8.05 4.21
C ASP A 175 -3.33 -7.24 2.89
N ALA A 176 -2.74 -7.81 1.84
CA ALA A 176 -2.55 -7.13 0.56
C ALA A 176 -3.87 -6.64 -0.06
N ARG A 177 -4.91 -7.48 -0.04
CA ARG A 177 -6.21 -7.17 -0.66
C ARG A 177 -6.90 -6.02 0.05
N ARG A 178 -6.87 -6.02 1.39
CA ARG A 178 -7.42 -4.93 2.18
C ARG A 178 -6.66 -3.63 1.91
N VAL A 179 -5.33 -3.69 1.87
CA VAL A 179 -4.52 -2.50 1.58
C VAL A 179 -4.85 -1.94 0.20
N ASP A 180 -4.86 -2.75 -0.86
CA ASP A 180 -5.19 -2.27 -2.22
C ASP A 180 -6.60 -1.69 -2.31
N PHE A 181 -7.59 -2.32 -1.68
CA PHE A 181 -8.94 -1.79 -1.59
C PHE A 181 -8.96 -0.40 -0.95
N SER A 182 -8.27 -0.25 0.19
CA SER A 182 -8.19 1.03 0.91
C SER A 182 -7.41 2.08 0.11
N LEU A 183 -6.32 1.73 -0.58
CA LEU A 183 -5.55 2.66 -1.41
C LEU A 183 -6.38 3.18 -2.59
N ALA A 184 -7.11 2.30 -3.28
CA ALA A 184 -8.01 2.71 -4.36
C ALA A 184 -9.11 3.66 -3.86
N ARG A 185 -9.69 3.36 -2.68
CA ARG A 185 -10.70 4.21 -2.03
C ARG A 185 -10.13 5.53 -1.56
N LEU A 186 -8.92 5.55 -0.99
CA LEU A 186 -8.24 6.77 -0.58
C LEU A 186 -8.04 7.71 -1.76
N ARG A 187 -7.52 7.21 -2.88
CA ARG A 187 -7.36 8.02 -4.10
C ARG A 187 -8.71 8.57 -4.58
N HIS A 188 -9.75 7.73 -4.60
CA HIS A 188 -11.08 8.13 -5.05
C HIS A 188 -11.73 9.20 -4.15
N TYR A 189 -11.68 9.03 -2.83
CA TYR A 189 -12.32 9.95 -1.90
C TYR A 189 -11.54 11.24 -1.69
N THR A 190 -10.21 11.17 -1.73
CA THR A 190 -9.34 12.33 -1.47
C THR A 190 -8.93 13.10 -2.71
N GLY A 191 -8.99 12.48 -3.89
CA GLY A 191 -8.53 13.10 -5.13
C GLY A 191 -7.03 13.36 -5.14
N THR A 192 -6.26 12.61 -4.34
CA THR A 192 -4.80 12.74 -4.23
C THR A 192 -4.11 11.39 -4.42
N PRO A 193 -2.87 11.38 -4.96
CA PRO A 193 -2.02 10.19 -4.95
C PRO A 193 -1.74 9.73 -3.52
N VAL A 194 -1.70 8.41 -3.31
CA VAL A 194 -1.50 7.81 -1.98
C VAL A 194 -0.05 7.98 -1.51
N GLU A 195 0.86 8.16 -2.44
CA GLU A 195 2.29 8.41 -2.25
C GLU A 195 2.55 9.74 -1.53
N HIS A 196 1.61 10.68 -1.60
CA HIS A 196 1.75 11.99 -1.00
C HIS A 196 1.30 12.02 0.46
N PHE A 197 0.71 10.94 0.97
CA PHE A 197 0.18 10.91 2.34
C PHE A 197 1.31 11.03 3.36
N GLN A 198 1.14 11.97 4.28
CA GLN A 198 2.07 12.19 5.38
C GLN A 198 1.63 11.44 6.66
N PRO A 199 2.57 11.05 7.54
CA PRO A 199 2.25 10.29 8.76
C PRO A 199 1.32 11.03 9.74
N PHE A 200 1.37 12.36 9.75
CA PHE A 200 0.57 13.19 10.65
C PHE A 200 -0.68 13.69 9.93
N VAL A 201 -1.85 13.29 10.41
CA VAL A 201 -3.15 13.59 9.77
C VAL A 201 -3.98 14.52 10.65
N LEU A 202 -4.50 15.58 10.06
CA LEU A 202 -5.47 16.51 10.65
C LEU A 202 -6.85 16.28 10.03
N PHE A 203 -7.87 16.15 10.88
CA PHE A 203 -9.27 16.08 10.44
C PHE A 203 -10.03 17.33 10.85
N THR A 204 -11.10 17.57 10.11
CA THR A 204 -11.76 18.85 9.98
C THR A 204 -13.16 18.64 9.43
N ASN A 205 -14.09 19.46 9.85
CA ASN A 205 -15.46 19.46 9.39
C ASN A 205 -15.86 20.80 8.74
N TYR A 206 -14.91 21.72 8.55
CA TYR A 206 -15.21 23.07 8.06
C TYR A 206 -14.19 23.51 7.01
N THR A 207 -14.70 23.95 5.85
CA THR A 207 -13.88 24.24 4.66
C THR A 207 -12.89 25.37 4.88
N ARG A 208 -13.21 26.36 5.74
CA ARG A 208 -12.31 27.50 6.01
C ARG A 208 -10.94 27.09 6.56
N TYR A 209 -10.85 25.95 7.23
CA TYR A 209 -9.58 25.43 7.71
C TYR A 209 -8.69 24.95 6.53
N VAL A 210 -9.27 24.53 5.40
CA VAL A 210 -8.50 24.25 4.16
C VAL A 210 -7.82 25.53 3.70
N ASP A 211 -8.60 26.61 3.57
CA ASP A 211 -8.12 27.85 2.96
C ASP A 211 -6.93 28.39 3.76
N GLU A 212 -7.04 28.36 5.08
CA GLU A 212 -5.97 28.77 5.98
C GLU A 212 -4.77 27.80 5.94
N PHE A 213 -5.01 26.49 5.83
CA PHE A 213 -3.94 25.50 5.71
C PHE A 213 -3.16 25.66 4.40
N VAL A 214 -3.84 25.89 3.28
CA VAL A 214 -3.22 26.11 1.97
C VAL A 214 -2.43 27.42 2.00
N ARG A 215 -3.03 28.51 2.52
CA ARG A 215 -2.35 29.81 2.66
C ARG A 215 -1.07 29.69 3.51
N TRP A 216 -1.17 29.03 4.67
CA TRP A 216 -0.03 28.77 5.54
C TRP A 216 1.00 27.86 4.85
N GLY A 217 0.57 26.80 4.18
CA GLY A 217 1.45 25.86 3.50
C GLY A 217 2.24 26.49 2.36
N CYS A 218 1.62 27.35 1.54
CA CYS A 218 2.31 28.11 0.52
C CYS A 218 3.35 29.07 1.13
N SER A 219 3.02 29.72 2.25
CA SER A 219 3.98 30.54 2.99
C SER A 219 5.18 29.73 3.50
N GLN A 220 4.94 28.50 3.98
CA GLN A 220 6.00 27.62 4.44
C GLN A 220 6.88 27.08 3.32
N ILE A 221 6.37 26.93 2.09
CA ILE A 221 7.15 26.46 0.95
C ILE A 221 8.08 27.56 0.42
N LEU A 222 7.67 28.83 0.54
CA LEU A 222 8.47 29.99 0.15
C LEU A 222 9.57 30.33 1.17
N ASP A 223 9.42 29.89 2.42
CA ASP A 223 10.40 30.10 3.48
C ASP A 223 11.58 29.11 3.35
N PRO A 224 12.82 29.57 3.08
CA PRO A 224 13.98 28.69 2.96
C PRO A 224 14.35 27.96 4.26
N ASP A 225 13.94 28.47 5.42
CA ASP A 225 14.23 27.87 6.72
C ASP A 225 13.20 26.77 7.10
N SER A 226 12.14 26.65 6.31
CA SER A 226 11.06 25.68 6.53
C SER A 226 11.38 24.32 5.91
N PRO A 227 11.04 23.19 6.57
CA PRO A 227 11.31 21.84 6.06
C PRO A 227 10.37 21.43 4.91
N TYR A 228 9.38 22.26 4.60
CA TYR A 228 8.29 21.95 3.69
C TYR A 228 8.60 22.42 2.28
N ILE A 229 8.52 21.51 1.31
CA ILE A 229 9.01 21.75 -0.06
C ILE A 229 7.91 21.71 -1.12
N ALA A 230 6.78 21.08 -0.81
CA ALA A 230 5.68 20.95 -1.76
C ALA A 230 4.32 20.81 -1.09
N LEU A 231 3.27 21.17 -1.82
CA LEU A 231 1.87 20.99 -1.42
C LEU A 231 1.12 20.25 -2.52
N SER A 232 0.71 19.00 -2.23
CA SER A 232 -0.19 18.23 -3.08
C SER A 232 -1.62 18.57 -2.73
N CYS A 233 -2.39 19.04 -3.71
CA CYS A 233 -3.79 19.40 -3.51
C CYS A 233 -4.74 18.38 -4.17
N ALA A 234 -5.92 18.23 -3.59
CA ALA A 234 -7.01 17.47 -4.19
C ALA A 234 -7.33 17.96 -5.61
N GLY A 235 -7.44 17.03 -6.55
CA GLY A 235 -7.64 17.34 -7.97
C GLY A 235 -6.35 17.30 -8.80
N GLY A 236 -5.20 16.98 -8.19
CA GLY A 236 -3.96 16.70 -8.90
C GLY A 236 -3.00 17.89 -9.06
N ILE A 237 -3.24 18.98 -8.35
CA ILE A 237 -2.35 20.16 -8.37
C ILE A 237 -1.15 19.89 -7.46
N TRP A 238 0.05 20.19 -7.95
CA TRP A 238 1.32 20.07 -7.22
C TRP A 238 2.02 21.42 -7.17
N ILE A 239 2.18 21.97 -5.97
CA ILE A 239 2.75 23.30 -5.74
C ILE A 239 4.14 23.13 -5.15
N THR A 240 5.07 23.93 -5.64
CA THR A 240 6.46 24.01 -5.18
C THR A 240 6.88 25.48 -5.10
N ALA A 241 8.10 25.76 -4.61
CA ALA A 241 8.62 27.13 -4.52
C ALA A 241 8.74 27.83 -5.90
N GLU A 242 8.78 27.06 -7.00
CA GLU A 242 8.90 27.57 -8.37
C GLU A 242 7.54 27.80 -9.04
N THR A 243 6.43 27.47 -8.38
CA THR A 243 5.09 27.55 -8.97
C THR A 243 4.59 29.00 -9.01
N GLU A 244 4.28 29.51 -10.21
CA GLU A 244 3.62 30.82 -10.38
C GLU A 244 2.17 30.76 -9.87
N ALA A 245 1.76 31.78 -9.10
CA ALA A 245 0.40 31.94 -8.56
C ALA A 245 -0.15 30.74 -7.71
N PRO A 246 0.49 30.41 -6.57
CA PRO A 246 0.06 29.30 -5.70
C PRO A 246 -1.32 29.51 -5.04
N GLU A 247 -1.90 30.70 -5.13
CA GLU A 247 -3.19 31.08 -4.55
C GLU A 247 -4.39 30.55 -5.36
N GLU A 248 -4.20 30.21 -6.65
CA GLU A 248 -5.24 29.57 -7.50
C GLU A 248 -5.40 28.06 -7.22
N ALA A 249 -4.62 27.52 -6.29
CA ALA A 249 -4.57 26.10 -5.96
C ALA A 249 -5.86 25.52 -5.37
N ILE A 250 -6.73 26.36 -4.79
CA ILE A 250 -8.01 25.91 -4.24
C ILE A 250 -8.99 25.81 -5.41
N SER A 251 -8.95 24.67 -6.11
CA SER A 251 -9.95 24.39 -7.12
C SER A 251 -11.28 24.09 -6.44
N ASP A 252 -12.26 25.00 -6.56
CA ASP A 252 -13.65 24.75 -6.18
C ASP A 252 -14.20 23.43 -6.78
N LEU A 253 -13.61 23.00 -7.90
CA LEU A 253 -13.95 21.75 -8.59
C LEU A 253 -13.60 20.49 -7.77
N ALA A 254 -12.66 20.58 -6.85
CA ALA A 254 -12.24 19.43 -6.06
C ALA A 254 -13.35 18.98 -5.09
N TRP A 255 -14.16 19.89 -4.51
CA TRP A 255 -15.23 19.51 -3.57
C TRP A 255 -16.44 18.93 -4.33
N LYS A 256 -16.56 19.28 -5.61
CA LYS A 256 -17.58 18.71 -6.49
C LYS A 256 -17.25 17.29 -6.93
N LYS A 257 -15.95 16.97 -7.07
CA LYS A 257 -15.47 15.67 -7.58
C LYS A 257 -15.14 14.67 -6.48
N HIS A 258 -14.72 15.14 -5.30
CA HIS A 258 -14.20 14.28 -4.23
C HIS A 258 -14.97 14.53 -2.93
N GLN A 259 -15.40 13.45 -2.28
CA GLN A 259 -16.22 13.53 -1.07
C GLN A 259 -15.43 14.03 0.15
N MET A 260 -14.13 13.70 0.22
CA MET A 260 -13.24 14.06 1.34
C MET A 260 -11.89 14.55 0.78
N PRO A 261 -11.85 15.73 0.13
CA PRO A 261 -10.63 16.30 -0.45
C PRO A 261 -9.50 16.38 0.59
N ALA A 262 -8.26 16.07 0.18
CA ALA A 262 -7.08 16.13 1.05
C ALA A 262 -5.99 17.06 0.51
N TRP A 263 -5.16 17.57 1.41
CA TRP A 263 -3.95 18.35 1.13
C TRP A 263 -2.77 17.77 1.88
N HIS A 264 -1.66 17.61 1.16
CA HIS A 264 -0.45 17.05 1.74
C HIS A 264 0.69 18.03 1.60
N LEU A 265 1.19 18.47 2.75
CA LEU A 265 2.28 19.40 2.86
C LEU A 265 3.54 18.59 3.10
N VAL A 266 4.28 18.36 2.01
CA VAL A 266 5.34 17.38 1.89
C VAL A 266 6.68 17.97 2.34
N THR A 267 7.46 17.17 3.06
CA THR A 267 8.84 17.48 3.44
C THR A 267 9.80 16.59 2.67
N GLN A 268 11.06 16.98 2.57
CA GLN A 268 12.10 16.17 1.91
C GLN A 268 12.29 14.79 2.56
N MET A 269 11.94 14.63 3.84
CA MET A 269 12.04 13.35 4.57
C MET A 269 10.68 12.62 4.71
N GLY A 270 9.61 13.08 4.06
CA GLY A 270 8.29 12.43 4.16
C GLY A 270 7.65 12.49 5.56
N ARG A 271 8.10 13.41 6.41
CA ARG A 271 7.54 13.71 7.76
C ARG A 271 6.71 15.00 7.75
N GLY A 272 5.95 15.20 6.69
CA GLY A 272 5.10 16.36 6.51
C GLY A 272 3.80 16.30 7.30
N LEU A 273 2.92 17.25 7.02
CA LEU A 273 1.57 17.29 7.57
C LEU A 273 0.57 16.99 6.47
N ARG A 274 -0.45 16.20 6.81
CA ARG A 274 -1.62 15.97 5.98
C ARG A 274 -2.84 16.59 6.62
N TRP A 275 -3.69 17.13 5.76
CA TRP A 275 -5.05 17.55 6.08
C TRP A 275 -6.04 16.82 5.17
#